data_AF-A0AA88TFK7-F1
#
_entry.id   AF-A0AA88TFK7-F1
#
_cell.length_a   1.000
_cell.length_b   1.000
_cell.length_c   1.000
_cell.angle_alpha   90.00
_cell.angle_beta   90.00
_cell.angle_gamma   90.00
#
_symmetry.space_group_name_H-M   'P 1'
#
loop_
_entity.id
_entity.type
_entity.pdbx_description
1 polymer ?
#
loop_
_entity_poly.entity_id
_entity_poly.type
_entity_poly.pdbx_seq_one_letter_code
_entity_poly.pdbx_strand_id
1 'polypeptide(L)'
;MLPVAEEIGSEALLRMFTTFPKTKTYFSHLDISARSEHLRCHGKKIVEALAEGARNISTLTTTLAPLSRFHAYQLRIHPTNFKLFNHCIIVTLACHMGDNFTPVAHAAIDKFLSAFSAVLAEKFR
;
A
#
# COMPACT_ATOMS: atom_id res chain seq x y z
N MET A 1 11.61 15.15 -3.09
CA MET A 1 10.38 14.34 -2.98
C MET A 1 10.58 12.96 -2.33
N LEU A 2 11.80 12.42 -2.19
CA LEU A 2 12.05 11.05 -1.68
C LEU A 2 11.83 10.77 -0.17
N PRO A 3 11.97 11.71 0.79
CA PRO A 3 11.81 11.37 2.22
C PRO A 3 10.34 11.14 2.64
N VAL A 4 9.39 11.82 2.00
CA VAL A 4 7.95 11.70 2.32
C VAL A 4 7.39 10.31 2.00
N ALA A 5 7.90 9.65 0.94
CA ALA A 5 7.44 8.33 0.55
C ALA A 5 7.84 7.23 1.55
N GLU A 6 9.07 7.31 2.09
CA GLU A 6 9.56 6.41 3.13
C GLU A 6 8.73 6.52 4.40
N GLU A 7 8.46 7.76 4.84
CA GLU A 7 7.70 8.05 6.05
C GLU A 7 6.24 7.60 5.93
N ILE A 8 5.53 8.04 4.88
CA ILE A 8 4.11 7.68 4.66
C ILE A 8 3.95 6.15 4.56
N GLY A 9 4.80 5.51 3.76
CA GLY A 9 4.70 4.07 3.52
C GLY A 9 5.00 3.24 4.78
N SER A 10 6.05 3.61 5.52
CA SER A 10 6.40 2.89 6.76
C SER A 10 5.41 3.12 7.88
N GLU A 11 4.85 4.33 7.99
CA GLU A 11 3.79 4.64 8.96
C GLU A 11 2.50 3.85 8.65
N ALA A 12 2.10 3.78 7.37
CA ALA A 12 0.93 2.98 6.97
C ALA A 12 1.12 1.49 7.27
N LEU A 13 2.31 0.92 7.03
CA LEU A 13 2.63 -0.46 7.40
C LEU A 13 2.61 -0.66 8.92
N LEU A 14 3.18 0.27 9.69
CA LEU A 14 3.18 0.20 11.15
C LEU A 14 1.76 0.23 11.73
N ARG A 15 0.89 1.10 11.18
CA ARG A 15 -0.55 1.13 11.49
C ARG A 15 -1.20 -0.22 11.17
N MET A 16 -0.95 -0.79 9.99
CA MET A 16 -1.49 -2.09 9.62
C MET A 16 -1.05 -3.21 10.56
N PHE A 17 0.24 -3.27 10.92
CA PHE A 17 0.75 -4.28 11.85
C PHE A 17 0.21 -4.13 13.27
N THR A 18 -0.10 -2.90 13.68
CA THR A 18 -0.63 -2.61 15.02
C THR A 18 -2.12 -2.92 15.09
N THR A 19 -2.90 -2.46 14.12
CA THR A 19 -4.37 -2.60 14.08
C THR A 19 -4.80 -3.99 13.61
N PHE A 20 -4.02 -4.63 12.72
CA PHE A 20 -4.32 -5.94 12.15
C PHE A 20 -3.14 -6.91 12.32
N PRO A 21 -2.85 -7.41 13.53
CA PRO A 21 -1.64 -8.17 13.83
C PRO A 21 -1.42 -9.43 12.99
N LYS A 22 -2.49 -10.05 12.48
CA LYS A 22 -2.39 -11.21 11.56
C LYS A 22 -1.60 -10.89 10.29
N THR A 23 -1.53 -9.64 9.86
CA THR A 23 -0.76 -9.22 8.68
C THR A 23 0.76 -9.36 8.87
N LYS A 24 1.24 -9.43 10.13
CA LYS A 24 2.67 -9.62 10.44
C LYS A 24 3.22 -10.96 9.96
N THR A 25 2.39 -11.97 9.74
CA THR A 25 2.84 -13.32 9.35
C THR A 25 3.58 -13.31 8.01
N TYR A 26 3.21 -12.41 7.09
CA TYR A 26 3.89 -12.23 5.80
C TYR A 26 5.28 -11.58 5.92
N PHE A 27 5.62 -11.02 7.09
CA PHE A 27 6.85 -10.28 7.35
C PHE A 27 7.66 -10.86 8.52
N SER A 28 7.37 -12.10 8.95
CA SER A 28 7.97 -12.73 10.14
C SER A 28 9.51 -12.86 10.09
N HIS A 29 10.09 -12.77 8.90
CA HIS A 29 11.53 -12.88 8.64
C HIS A 29 12.25 -11.52 8.58
N LEU A 30 11.55 -10.43 8.91
CA LEU A 30 12.02 -9.06 8.71
C LEU A 30 11.91 -8.25 10.01
N ASP A 31 12.80 -7.27 10.18
CA ASP A 31 12.65 -6.27 11.23
C ASP A 31 11.53 -5.29 10.86
N ILE A 32 10.37 -5.47 11.48
CA ILE A 32 9.20 -4.62 11.32
C ILE A 32 8.99 -3.66 12.51
N SER A 33 10.02 -3.43 13.32
CA SER A 33 9.98 -2.43 14.38
C SER A 33 9.80 -1.02 13.82
N ALA A 34 9.25 -0.12 14.63
CA ALA A 34 9.06 1.27 14.23
C ALA A 34 10.41 1.89 13.84
N ARG A 35 10.45 2.57 12.69
CA ARG A 35 11.66 3.20 12.11
C ARG A 35 12.77 2.24 11.66
N SER A 36 12.54 0.93 11.63
CA SER A 36 13.51 0.01 11.04
C SER A 36 13.82 0.39 9.60
N GLU A 37 15.06 0.15 9.17
CA GLU A 37 15.47 0.41 7.78
C GLU A 37 14.63 -0.42 6.80
N HIS A 38 14.36 -1.68 7.15
CA HIS A 38 13.56 -2.55 6.32
C HIS A 38 12.13 -2.01 6.12
N LEU A 39 11.48 -1.54 7.18
CA LEU A 39 10.12 -0.99 7.12
C LEU A 39 10.06 0.27 6.26
N ARG A 40 11.04 1.16 6.39
CA ARG A 40 11.19 2.37 5.56
C ARG A 40 11.41 2.04 4.09
N CYS A 41 12.37 1.16 3.79
CA CYS A 41 12.68 0.74 2.43
C CYS A 41 11.49 0.03 1.77
N HIS A 42 10.76 -0.80 2.50
CA HIS A 42 9.56 -1.46 1.96
C HIS A 42 8.40 -0.48 1.78
N GLY A 43 8.16 0.40 2.77
CA GLY A 43 7.15 1.46 2.68
C GLY A 43 7.35 2.34 1.45
N LYS A 44 8.59 2.76 1.19
CA LYS A 44 8.95 3.52 -0.02
C LYS A 44 8.55 2.81 -1.31
N LYS A 45 8.90 1.52 -1.45
CA LYS A 45 8.56 0.73 -2.64
C LYS A 45 7.06 0.69 -2.89
N ILE A 46 6.25 0.58 -1.83
CA ILE A 46 4.79 0.60 -1.95
C ILE A 46 4.31 1.97 -2.44
N VAL A 47 4.77 3.06 -1.82
CA VAL A 47 4.36 4.42 -2.22
C VAL A 47 4.82 4.76 -3.64
N GLU A 48 6.02 4.33 -4.04
CA GLU A 48 6.51 4.47 -5.42
C GLU A 48 5.65 3.68 -6.42
N ALA A 49 5.25 2.46 -6.09
CA ALA A 49 4.34 1.66 -6.92
C ALA A 49 2.94 2.30 -7.03
N LEU A 50 2.42 2.86 -5.94
CA LEU A 50 1.17 3.64 -5.96
C LEU A 50 1.29 4.88 -6.85
N ALA A 51 2.39 5.63 -6.74
CA ALA A 51 2.64 6.80 -7.57
C ALA A 51 2.77 6.42 -9.06
N GLU A 52 3.40 5.29 -9.37
CA GLU A 52 3.49 4.76 -10.73
C GLU A 52 2.12 4.34 -11.27
N GLY A 53 1.31 3.66 -10.46
CA GLY A 53 -0.06 3.31 -10.82
C GLY A 53 -0.93 4.56 -11.08
N ALA A 54 -0.76 5.62 -10.29
CA ALA A 54 -1.49 6.88 -10.47
C ALA A 54 -1.07 7.60 -11.76
N ARG A 55 0.23 7.60 -12.11
CA ARG A 55 0.73 8.16 -13.38
C ARG A 55 0.19 7.40 -14.59
N ASN A 56 0.02 6.08 -14.47
CA ASN A 56 -0.41 5.20 -15.55
C ASN A 56 -1.82 4.65 -15.33
N ILE A 57 -2.73 5.49 -14.81
CA ILE A 57 -4.06 5.02 -14.36
C ILE A 57 -4.91 4.40 -15.48
N SER A 58 -4.71 4.81 -16.74
CA SER A 58 -5.39 4.25 -17.92
C SER A 58 -4.88 2.86 -18.31
N THR A 59 -3.66 2.50 -17.91
CA THR A 59 -2.99 1.23 -18.23
C THR A 59 -2.61 0.47 -16.94
N LEU A 60 -3.39 0.65 -15.87
CA LEU A 60 -3.09 0.15 -14.54
C LEU A 60 -2.87 -1.38 -14.51
N THR A 61 -3.70 -2.14 -15.24
CA THR A 61 -3.56 -3.60 -15.37
C THR A 61 -2.19 -4.03 -15.90
N THR A 62 -1.75 -3.39 -17.00
CA THR A 62 -0.44 -3.69 -17.60
C THR A 62 0.69 -3.25 -16.68
N THR A 63 0.57 -2.07 -16.09
CA THR A 63 1.57 -1.48 -15.18
C THR A 63 1.83 -2.38 -13.96
N LEU A 64 0.77 -2.96 -13.37
CA LEU A 64 0.85 -3.76 -12.15
C LEU A 64 0.93 -5.27 -12.40
N ALA A 65 0.90 -5.74 -13.65
CA ALA A 65 0.93 -7.17 -13.98
C ALA A 65 2.11 -7.92 -13.31
N PRO A 66 3.35 -7.38 -13.24
CA PRO A 66 4.43 -8.02 -12.50
C PRO A 66 4.13 -8.15 -10.99
N LEU A 67 3.62 -7.08 -10.37
CA LEU A 67 3.28 -7.07 -8.94
C LEU A 67 2.10 -8.00 -8.61
N SER A 68 1.10 -8.07 -9.49
CA SER A 68 -0.05 -8.98 -9.34
C SER A 68 0.41 -10.44 -9.29
N ARG A 69 1.27 -10.85 -10.23
CA ARG A 69 1.87 -12.21 -10.23
C ARG A 69 2.75 -12.46 -9.01
N PHE A 70 3.54 -11.47 -8.60
CA PHE A 70 4.41 -11.57 -7.43
C PHE A 70 3.60 -11.81 -6.15
N HIS A 71 2.54 -11.02 -5.92
CA HIS A 71 1.68 -11.16 -4.76
C HIS A 71 0.88 -12.45 -4.78
N ALA A 72 0.42 -12.90 -5.95
CA ALA A 72 -0.38 -14.13 -6.10
C ALA A 72 0.45 -15.40 -5.92
N TYR A 73 1.54 -15.54 -6.67
CA TYR A 73 2.21 -16.84 -6.81
C TYR A 73 3.41 -16.99 -5.88
N GLN A 74 4.16 -15.91 -5.66
CA GLN A 74 5.37 -15.95 -4.83
C GLN A 74 5.06 -15.64 -3.36
N LEU A 75 4.42 -14.50 -3.09
CA LEU A 75 4.10 -14.11 -1.72
C LEU A 75 2.83 -14.77 -1.18
N ARG A 76 1.89 -15.14 -2.06
CA ARG A 76 0.58 -15.71 -1.73
C ARG A 76 -0.19 -14.89 -0.68
N ILE A 77 -0.17 -13.57 -0.84
CA ILE A 77 -0.85 -12.64 0.07
C ILE A 77 -2.35 -12.76 -0.11
N HIS A 78 -3.11 -13.13 0.94
CA HIS A 78 -4.55 -13.26 0.79
C HIS A 78 -5.17 -11.90 0.37
N PRO A 79 -6.02 -11.83 -0.68
CA PRO A 79 -6.49 -10.55 -1.25
C PRO A 79 -7.21 -9.61 -0.28
N THR A 80 -7.78 -10.14 0.81
CA THR A 80 -8.42 -9.31 1.85
C THR A 80 -7.44 -8.35 2.53
N ASN A 81 -6.15 -8.68 2.58
CA ASN A 81 -5.15 -7.82 3.23
C ASN A 81 -4.91 -6.52 2.46
N PHE A 82 -5.15 -6.47 1.14
CA PHE A 82 -5.03 -5.23 0.38
C PHE A 82 -5.99 -4.15 0.88
N LYS A 83 -7.23 -4.52 1.26
CA LYS A 83 -8.20 -3.58 1.84
C LYS A 83 -7.77 -3.05 3.20
N LEU A 84 -7.10 -3.89 4.00
CA LEU A 84 -6.56 -3.47 5.30
C LEU A 84 -5.45 -2.43 5.12
N PHE A 85 -4.53 -2.68 4.18
CA PHE A 85 -3.49 -1.72 3.85
C PHE A 85 -4.07 -0.42 3.27
N ASN A 86 -5.04 -0.50 2.35
CA ASN A 86 -5.73 0.67 1.78
C ASN A 86 -6.30 1.57 2.88
N HIS A 87 -6.97 0.99 3.89
CA HIS A 87 -7.48 1.76 5.01
C HIS A 87 -6.35 2.45 5.79
N CYS A 88 -5.28 1.73 6.10
CA CYS A 88 -4.13 2.30 6.83
C CYS A 88 -3.44 3.42 6.07
N ILE A 89 -3.23 3.30 4.76
CA ILE A 89 -2.60 4.36 3.96
C ILE A 89 -3.53 5.57 3.81
N ILE A 90 -4.85 5.38 3.71
CA ILE A 90 -5.83 6.49 3.73
C ILE A 90 -5.73 7.26 5.05
N VAL A 91 -5.70 6.56 6.19
CA VAL A 91 -5.56 7.17 7.51
C VAL A 91 -4.23 7.94 7.61
N THR A 92 -3.13 7.36 7.14
CA THR A 92 -1.83 8.06 7.11
C THR A 92 -1.92 9.32 6.26
N LEU A 93 -2.44 9.24 5.04
CA LEU A 93 -2.58 10.40 4.16
C LEU A 93 -3.46 11.49 4.81
N ALA A 94 -4.54 11.13 5.49
CA ALA A 94 -5.38 12.09 6.21
C ALA A 94 -4.59 12.83 7.30
N CYS A 95 -3.75 12.14 8.07
CA CYS A 95 -2.90 12.77 9.09
C CYS A 95 -1.86 13.74 8.49
N HIS A 96 -1.31 13.43 7.31
CA HIS A 96 -0.27 14.25 6.68
C HIS A 96 -0.82 15.39 5.82
N MET A 97 -2.01 15.23 5.24
CA MET A 97 -2.62 16.22 4.34
C MET A 97 -3.40 17.30 5.09
N GLY A 98 -3.87 17.02 6.33
CA GLY A 98 -4.66 17.96 7.12
C GLY A 98 -5.89 18.45 6.35
N ASP A 99 -6.06 19.76 6.25
CA ASP A 99 -7.19 20.39 5.54
C ASP A 99 -7.26 20.04 4.04
N ASN A 100 -6.14 19.59 3.45
CA ASN A 100 -6.14 19.15 2.05
C ASN A 100 -6.80 17.77 1.85
N PHE A 101 -7.04 17.02 2.93
CA PHE A 101 -7.78 15.75 2.88
C PHE A 101 -9.30 16.00 2.83
N THR A 102 -9.73 16.66 1.76
CA THR A 102 -11.14 16.98 1.52
C THR A 102 -11.96 15.73 1.20
N PRO A 103 -13.30 15.76 1.30
CA PRO A 103 -14.15 14.65 0.88
C PRO A 103 -13.93 14.21 -0.58
N VAL A 104 -13.62 15.15 -1.47
CA VAL A 104 -13.30 14.86 -2.88
C VAL A 104 -11.96 14.15 -3.00
N ALA A 105 -10.93 14.60 -2.28
CA ALA A 105 -9.62 13.95 -2.25
C ALA A 105 -9.74 12.53 -1.68
N HIS A 106 -10.47 12.36 -0.57
CA HIS A 106 -10.74 11.06 0.02
C HIS A 106 -11.42 10.11 -0.98
N ALA A 107 -12.51 10.53 -1.61
CA ALA A 107 -13.22 9.70 -2.59
C ALA A 107 -12.33 9.32 -3.79
N ALA A 108 -11.48 10.22 -4.26
CA ALA A 108 -10.54 9.94 -5.35
C ALA A 108 -9.47 8.91 -4.94
N ILE A 109 -8.87 9.09 -3.76
CA ILE A 109 -7.84 8.19 -3.22
C ILE A 109 -8.42 6.79 -2.97
N ASP A 110 -9.59 6.70 -2.35
CA ASP A 110 -10.24 5.42 -2.06
C ASP A 110 -10.59 4.64 -3.34
N LYS A 111 -11.14 5.31 -4.35
CA LYS A 111 -11.42 4.70 -5.66
C LYS A 111 -10.15 4.22 -6.35
N PHE A 112 -9.08 5.02 -6.32
CA PHE A 112 -7.80 4.65 -6.90
C PHE A 112 -7.22 3.40 -6.21
N LEU A 113 -7.15 3.40 -4.88
CA LEU A 113 -6.61 2.28 -4.10
C LEU A 113 -7.44 1.00 -4.27
N SER A 114 -8.76 1.14 -4.39
CA SER A 114 -9.66 0.03 -4.71
C SER A 114 -9.38 -0.58 -6.08
N ALA A 115 -9.19 0.24 -7.12
CA ALA A 115 -8.81 -0.23 -8.45
C ALA A 115 -7.41 -0.88 -8.45
N PHE A 116 -6.44 -0.25 -7.79
CA PHE A 116 -5.08 -0.78 -7.63
C PHE A 116 -5.09 -2.17 -6.98
N SER A 117 -5.84 -2.33 -5.89
CA SER A 117 -5.97 -3.59 -5.17
C SER A 117 -6.71 -4.66 -5.99
N ALA A 118 -7.71 -4.28 -6.78
CA ALA A 118 -8.41 -5.20 -7.67
C ALA A 118 -7.47 -5.79 -8.72
N VAL A 119 -6.58 -4.97 -9.29
CA VAL A 119 -5.55 -5.42 -10.24
C VAL A 119 -4.52 -6.34 -9.57
N LEU A 120 -4.05 -6.01 -8.36
CA LEU A 120 -3.16 -6.91 -7.61
C LEU A 120 -3.81 -8.26 -7.28
N ALA A 121 -5.14 -8.27 -7.08
CA ALA A 121 -5.89 -9.48 -6.78
C ALA A 121 -6.28 -10.30 -8.02
N GLU A 122 -6.04 -9.81 -9.24
CA GLU A 122 -6.54 -10.42 -10.48
C GLU A 122 -6.07 -11.87 -10.67
N LYS A 123 -4.82 -12.18 -10.29
CA LYS A 123 -4.19 -13.50 -10.50
C LYS A 123 -4.45 -14.53 -9.40
N PHE A 124 -5.32 -14.22 -8.43
CA PHE A 124 -5.73 -15.13 -7.35
C PHE A 124 -6.96 -15.97 -7.69
N ARG A 125 -7.50 -15.85 -8.91
CA ARG A 125 -8.67 -16.57 -9.42
C ARG A 125 -8.28 -17.46 -10.59
#